data_AF-T0K784-F1
#
_entry.id   AF-T0K784-F1
#
_cell.length_a   1.000
_cell.length_b   1.000
_cell.length_c   1.000
_cell.angle_alpha   90.00
_cell.angle_beta   90.00
_cell.angle_gamma   90.00
#
_symmetry.space_group_name_H-M   'P 1'
#
loop_
_entity.id
_entity.type
_entity.pdbx_description
1 polymer ?
#
loop_
_entity_poly.entity_id
_entity_poly.type
_entity_poly.pdbx_seq_one_letter_code
_entity_poly.pdbx_strand_id
1 'polypeptide(L)'
;MDPEFKHLRLAQSARFWAKDTLEMRYAWLQRCANQSTTIPSLQSSTAENDGQAPENIPHEANHLGRAHRLFDENGAFDCIKDLRSPAPSDFTGHSSALYFSPEIEVAQLEGAYAKRRASRSSIVLIQITIPVDEIDKLPDEEVLSGLHWTDLLWKQLVWSSRRGEIMSGDLRKYRGVTFIIGTKARLPNAAYSKMESPGDIKKDCVYMVTEKFESPSAIQWMFSAEGEEFLRDHGSFKVVSYF
;
A
#
# COMPACT_ATOMS: atom_id res chain seq x y z
N MET A 1 -19.25 -17.81 -1.47
CA MET A 1 -18.26 -16.72 -1.29
C MET A 1 -18.53 -15.66 -2.33
N ASP A 2 -18.32 -14.40 -1.98
CA ASP A 2 -18.62 -13.25 -2.84
C ASP A 2 -17.75 -13.28 -4.13
N PRO A 3 -18.37 -13.40 -5.32
CA PRO A 3 -17.63 -13.42 -6.58
C PRO A 3 -16.89 -12.11 -6.87
N GLU A 4 -17.42 -10.98 -6.38
CA GLU A 4 -16.88 -9.64 -6.62
C GLU A 4 -15.42 -9.53 -6.14
N PHE A 5 -15.16 -10.04 -4.93
CA PHE A 5 -13.83 -10.01 -4.32
C PHE A 5 -12.97 -11.23 -4.65
N LYS A 6 -13.34 -12.06 -5.63
CA LYS A 6 -12.57 -13.29 -5.96
C LYS A 6 -11.12 -12.97 -6.30
N HIS A 7 -10.88 -11.91 -7.07
CA HIS A 7 -9.54 -11.50 -7.48
C HIS A 7 -8.68 -11.10 -6.28
N LEU A 8 -9.21 -10.25 -5.39
CA LEU A 8 -8.59 -9.84 -4.13
C LEU A 8 -8.35 -11.00 -3.18
N ARG A 9 -9.36 -11.85 -2.96
CA ARG A 9 -9.26 -12.99 -2.07
C ARG A 9 -8.15 -13.96 -2.48
N LEU A 10 -7.88 -14.08 -3.77
CA LEU A 10 -6.81 -14.94 -4.29
C LEU A 10 -5.44 -14.24 -4.36
N ALA A 11 -5.37 -12.93 -4.06
CA ALA A 11 -4.11 -12.19 -4.04
C ALA A 11 -3.22 -12.56 -2.85
N GLN A 12 -3.78 -13.12 -1.78
CA GLN A 12 -3.02 -13.63 -0.62
C GLN A 12 -3.54 -14.99 -0.17
N SER A 13 -2.77 -15.63 0.73
CA SER A 13 -3.14 -16.93 1.28
C SER A 13 -4.33 -16.84 2.23
N ALA A 14 -5.09 -17.94 2.38
CA ALA A 14 -6.17 -18.00 3.37
C ALA A 14 -5.66 -17.75 4.81
N ARG A 15 -4.47 -18.25 5.14
CA ARG A 15 -3.80 -18.00 6.41
C ARG A 15 -3.54 -16.51 6.63
N PHE A 16 -3.05 -15.81 5.60
CA PHE A 16 -2.84 -14.36 5.65
C PHE A 16 -4.15 -13.63 5.96
N TRP A 17 -5.20 -13.89 5.17
CA TRP A 17 -6.49 -13.20 5.37
C TRP A 17 -7.12 -13.48 6.73
N ALA A 18 -6.99 -14.69 7.25
CA ALA A 18 -7.47 -15.04 8.59
C ALA A 18 -6.71 -14.25 9.67
N LYS A 19 -5.36 -14.22 9.61
CA LYS A 19 -4.52 -13.46 10.53
C LYS A 19 -4.86 -11.97 10.50
N ASP A 20 -4.86 -11.38 9.31
CA ASP A 20 -5.17 -9.96 9.11
C ASP A 20 -6.57 -9.60 9.64
N THR A 21 -7.57 -10.46 9.44
CA THR A 21 -8.92 -10.24 9.98
C THR A 21 -8.96 -10.28 11.51
N LEU A 22 -8.22 -11.21 12.13
CA LEU A 22 -8.10 -11.29 13.58
C LEU A 22 -7.42 -10.04 14.15
N GLU A 23 -6.35 -9.56 13.51
CA GLU A 23 -5.65 -8.36 13.94
C GLU A 23 -6.52 -7.10 13.80
N MET A 24 -7.28 -6.95 12.72
CA MET A 24 -8.25 -5.85 12.56
C MET A 24 -9.28 -5.86 13.70
N ARG A 25 -9.87 -7.03 13.99
CA ARG A 25 -10.86 -7.16 15.06
C ARG A 25 -10.26 -6.91 16.44
N TYR A 26 -9.04 -7.39 16.67
CA TYR A 26 -8.33 -7.14 17.92
C TYR A 26 -8.04 -5.66 18.12
N ALA A 27 -7.54 -4.97 17.09
CA ALA A 27 -7.31 -3.53 17.13
C ALA A 27 -8.61 -2.75 17.41
N TRP A 28 -9.74 -3.19 16.82
CA TRP A 28 -11.05 -2.61 17.12
C TRP A 28 -11.46 -2.83 18.58
N LEU A 29 -11.31 -4.04 19.11
CA LEU A 29 -11.60 -4.34 20.51
C LEU A 29 -10.72 -3.53 21.47
N GLN A 30 -9.43 -3.42 21.20
CA GLN A 30 -8.51 -2.58 21.98
C GLN A 30 -8.98 -1.13 21.99
N ARG A 31 -9.43 -0.61 20.84
CA ARG A 31 -10.00 0.73 20.77
C ARG A 31 -11.27 0.86 21.62
N CYS A 32 -12.21 -0.08 21.52
CA CYS A 32 -13.42 -0.06 22.34
C CYS A 32 -13.13 -0.15 23.84
N ALA A 33 -12.11 -0.93 24.23
CA ALA A 33 -11.68 -1.05 25.63
C ALA A 33 -11.02 0.23 26.15
N ASN A 34 -10.28 0.94 25.28
CA ASN A 34 -9.53 2.14 25.64
C ASN A 34 -10.34 3.44 25.47
N GLN A 35 -11.50 3.42 24.82
CA GLN A 35 -12.34 4.61 24.56
C GLN A 35 -13.69 4.55 25.29
N SER A 36 -13.77 5.29 26.41
CA SER A 36 -15.01 5.95 26.87
C SER A 36 -15.15 7.38 26.34
N THR A 37 -14.28 7.83 25.43
CA THR A 37 -14.19 9.26 25.07
C THR A 37 -14.12 9.46 23.55
N THR A 38 -14.85 10.50 23.14
CA THR A 38 -15.14 11.08 21.84
C THR A 38 -14.08 10.87 20.75
N ILE A 39 -14.55 10.52 19.55
CA ILE A 39 -13.77 10.56 18.31
C ILE A 39 -13.32 12.02 18.13
N PRO A 40 -12.01 12.34 18.06
CA PRO A 40 -11.59 13.67 17.64
C PRO A 40 -12.20 13.91 16.26
N SER A 41 -12.95 15.00 16.11
CA SER A 41 -13.35 15.48 14.80
C SER A 41 -12.07 15.82 14.04
N LEU A 42 -11.49 14.85 13.33
CA LEU A 42 -10.51 15.16 12.30
C LEU A 42 -11.27 15.99 11.28
N GLN A 43 -11.02 17.30 11.31
CA GLN A 43 -11.65 18.23 10.40
C GLN A 43 -11.35 17.77 8.98
N SER A 44 -12.41 17.51 8.23
CA SER A 44 -12.33 17.55 6.77
C SER A 44 -11.89 18.98 6.42
N SER A 45 -10.60 19.18 6.20
CA SER A 45 -10.13 20.40 5.55
C SER A 45 -10.63 20.35 4.10
N THR A 46 -11.76 21.03 3.85
CA THR A 46 -12.09 21.59 2.55
C THR A 46 -11.30 22.89 2.45
N ALA A 47 -10.08 22.83 1.93
CA ALA A 47 -9.42 24.02 1.40
C ALA A 47 -9.91 24.17 -0.05
N GLU A 48 -10.69 25.22 -0.30
CA GLU A 48 -11.02 25.70 -1.63
C GLU A 48 -9.80 26.42 -2.22
N ASN A 49 -9.38 25.95 -3.41
CA ASN A 49 -8.61 26.59 -4.49
C ASN A 49 -7.41 27.51 -4.16
N ASP A 50 -6.24 27.13 -4.69
CA ASP A 50 -5.54 27.98 -5.68
C ASP A 50 -4.82 27.09 -6.70
N GLY A 51 -4.86 27.49 -7.97
CA GLY A 51 -4.40 26.65 -9.08
C GLY A 51 -2.89 26.38 -9.04
N GLN A 52 -2.51 25.12 -8.80
CA GLN A 52 -1.16 24.63 -9.04
C GLN A 52 -1.18 23.14 -9.44
N ALA A 53 -0.13 22.73 -10.16
CA ALA A 53 -0.01 21.56 -11.04
C ALA A 53 -0.26 20.18 -10.36
N PRO A 54 -0.37 19.07 -11.12
CA PRO A 54 -1.03 17.85 -10.66
C PRO A 54 -0.31 17.25 -9.44
N GLU A 55 -0.99 17.28 -8.30
CA GLU A 55 -0.55 16.58 -7.11
C GLU A 55 -0.51 15.06 -7.41
N ASN A 56 0.62 14.41 -7.13
CA ASN A 56 0.65 12.95 -7.06
C ASN A 56 0.03 12.56 -5.71
N ILE A 57 -1.16 11.98 -5.75
CA ILE A 57 -1.95 11.67 -4.56
C ILE A 57 -2.15 10.16 -4.42
N PRO A 58 -1.27 9.43 -3.73
CA PRO A 58 -1.49 8.02 -3.41
C PRO A 58 -2.49 7.80 -2.27
N HIS A 59 -3.21 6.67 -2.33
CA HIS A 59 -4.20 6.23 -1.34
C HIS A 59 -3.90 4.81 -0.81
N GLU A 60 -4.20 4.57 0.46
CA GLU A 60 -4.20 3.21 1.06
C GLU A 60 -5.45 3.03 1.92
N ALA A 61 -6.08 1.86 1.82
CA ALA A 61 -7.16 1.48 2.73
C ALA A 61 -6.60 0.83 4.00
N ASN A 62 -6.98 1.38 5.16
CA ASN A 62 -6.52 0.86 6.44
C ASN A 62 -7.65 0.79 7.48
N HIS A 63 -7.42 0.03 8.55
CA HIS A 63 -8.37 -0.13 9.65
C HIS A 63 -8.35 1.09 10.56
N LEU A 64 -9.50 1.68 10.91
CA LEU A 64 -9.58 2.88 11.75
C LEU A 64 -8.91 2.72 13.13
N GLY A 65 -8.98 1.52 13.72
CA GLY A 65 -8.30 1.24 14.99
C GLY A 65 -6.76 1.25 14.87
N ARG A 66 -6.22 1.01 13.67
CA ARG A 66 -4.80 1.23 13.36
C ARG A 66 -4.58 2.69 12.98
N ALA A 67 -5.51 3.28 12.22
CA ALA A 67 -5.44 4.66 11.79
C ALA A 67 -5.45 5.69 12.93
N HIS A 68 -6.11 5.40 14.05
CA HIS A 68 -6.08 6.29 15.23
C HIS A 68 -4.70 6.38 15.87
N ARG A 69 -3.82 5.40 15.65
CA ARG A 69 -2.42 5.53 16.08
C ARG A 69 -1.60 6.38 15.10
N LEU A 70 -2.09 6.58 13.87
CA LEU A 70 -1.38 7.38 12.88
C LEU A 70 -1.40 8.86 13.20
N PHE A 71 -2.37 9.32 13.99
CA PHE A 71 -2.48 10.71 14.40
C PHE A 71 -2.35 10.82 15.92
N ASP A 72 -1.63 11.83 16.39
CA ASP A 72 -1.54 12.20 17.79
C ASP A 72 -2.88 12.78 18.30
N GLU A 73 -2.89 13.18 19.56
CA GLU A 73 -4.06 13.80 20.20
C GLU A 73 -4.46 15.15 19.58
N ASN A 74 -3.56 15.81 18.85
CA ASN A 74 -3.80 17.06 18.14
C ASN A 74 -4.28 16.83 16.70
N GLY A 75 -4.37 15.57 16.26
CA GLY A 75 -4.70 15.21 14.88
C GLY A 75 -3.52 15.37 13.91
N ALA A 76 -2.31 15.62 14.40
CA ALA A 76 -1.07 15.63 13.63
C ALA A 76 -0.56 14.21 13.42
N PHE A 77 0.11 13.96 12.31
CA PHE A 77 0.60 12.62 11.98
C PHE A 77 1.77 12.18 12.88
N ASP A 78 1.68 10.98 13.47
CA ASP A 78 2.58 10.46 14.50
C ASP A 78 3.25 9.13 14.09
N CYS A 79 2.43 8.14 13.70
CA CYS A 79 2.87 6.74 13.69
C CYS A 79 2.79 6.02 12.32
N ILE A 80 3.48 6.53 11.30
CA ILE A 80 3.53 5.91 9.94
C ILE A 80 3.87 4.42 9.93
N LYS A 81 4.66 3.94 10.90
CA LYS A 81 5.09 2.54 11.02
C LYS A 81 3.92 1.54 11.10
N ASP A 82 2.73 1.98 11.54
CA ASP A 82 1.54 1.13 11.62
C ASP A 82 0.89 0.87 10.24
N LEU A 83 1.33 1.57 9.18
CA LEU A 83 0.96 1.33 7.78
C LEU A 83 1.88 0.33 7.07
N ARG A 84 2.97 -0.11 7.73
CA ARG A 84 3.95 -0.99 7.10
C ARG A 84 3.35 -2.34 6.72
N SER A 85 3.53 -2.70 5.46
CA SER A 85 3.32 -4.07 4.99
C SER A 85 4.54 -4.94 5.33
N PRO A 86 4.34 -6.14 5.91
CA PRO A 86 5.44 -7.03 6.24
C PRO A 86 6.08 -7.66 5.00
N ALA A 87 7.37 -7.99 5.10
CA ALA A 87 8.06 -8.82 4.11
C ALA A 87 7.63 -10.30 4.17
N PRO A 88 7.76 -11.07 3.08
CA PRO A 88 8.11 -10.62 1.73
C PRO A 88 6.92 -9.94 1.03
N SER A 89 7.21 -8.92 0.23
CA SER A 89 6.25 -8.13 -0.53
C SER A 89 6.72 -7.94 -2.00
N ASP A 90 6.06 -7.08 -2.78
CA ASP A 90 6.34 -6.96 -4.22
C ASP A 90 7.76 -6.46 -4.52
N PHE A 91 8.26 -5.51 -3.74
CA PHE A 91 9.57 -4.90 -4.00
C PHE A 91 10.54 -5.02 -2.82
N THR A 92 10.14 -5.71 -1.75
CA THR A 92 11.02 -5.98 -0.60
C THR A 92 10.96 -7.44 -0.16
N GLY A 93 12.13 -8.10 -0.07
CA GLY A 93 12.23 -9.49 0.35
C GLY A 93 12.37 -9.69 1.86
N HIS A 94 13.00 -8.74 2.56
CA HIS A 94 13.40 -8.89 3.97
C HIS A 94 13.03 -7.72 4.88
N SER A 95 12.56 -6.61 4.31
CA SER A 95 12.21 -5.40 5.05
C SER A 95 10.74 -5.07 4.86
N SER A 96 10.08 -4.57 5.90
CA SER A 96 8.77 -3.96 5.73
C SER A 96 8.86 -2.70 4.88
N ALA A 97 7.80 -2.36 4.17
CA ALA A 97 7.69 -1.16 3.35
C ALA A 97 6.26 -0.62 3.40
N LEU A 98 6.07 0.63 3.00
CA LEU A 98 4.76 1.26 2.87
C LEU A 98 4.28 1.11 1.43
N TYR A 99 3.00 0.85 1.23
CA TYR A 99 2.43 0.61 -0.10
C TYR A 99 1.13 1.39 -0.28
N PHE A 100 1.10 2.23 -1.30
CA PHE A 100 -0.07 3.03 -1.67
C PHE A 100 -0.46 2.77 -3.13
N SER A 101 -1.72 3.01 -3.49
CA SER A 101 -2.20 2.99 -4.86
C SER A 101 -2.50 4.43 -5.29
N PRO A 102 -1.98 4.91 -6.43
CA PRO A 102 -2.39 6.22 -6.96
C PRO A 102 -3.85 6.23 -7.43
N GLU A 103 -4.44 5.07 -7.70
CA GLU A 103 -5.85 4.93 -8.08
C GLU A 103 -6.73 4.76 -6.83
N ILE A 104 -7.50 5.80 -6.49
CA ILE A 104 -8.40 5.80 -5.32
C ILE A 104 -9.36 4.60 -5.33
N GLU A 105 -9.78 4.14 -6.50
CA GLU A 105 -10.73 3.06 -6.64
C GLU A 105 -10.11 1.68 -6.33
N VAL A 106 -8.80 1.51 -6.55
CA VAL A 106 -8.08 0.32 -6.07
C VAL A 106 -8.11 0.30 -4.55
N ALA A 107 -7.81 1.43 -3.91
CA ALA A 107 -7.90 1.56 -2.45
C ALA A 107 -9.33 1.34 -1.94
N GLN A 108 -10.36 1.89 -2.60
CA GLN A 108 -11.77 1.66 -2.26
C GLN A 108 -12.15 0.18 -2.34
N LEU A 109 -11.72 -0.52 -3.40
CA LEU A 109 -12.00 -1.93 -3.60
C LEU A 109 -11.34 -2.79 -2.51
N GLU A 110 -10.09 -2.49 -2.15
CA GLU A 110 -9.39 -3.10 -1.02
C GLU A 110 -10.09 -2.81 0.32
N GLY A 111 -10.51 -1.57 0.54
CA GLY A 111 -11.25 -1.14 1.72
C GLY A 111 -12.61 -1.82 1.86
N ALA A 112 -13.37 -1.94 0.78
CA ALA A 112 -14.64 -2.67 0.74
C ALA A 112 -14.45 -4.15 1.09
N TYR A 113 -13.39 -4.78 0.57
CA TYR A 113 -13.07 -6.16 0.92
C TYR A 113 -12.65 -6.30 2.39
N ALA A 114 -11.85 -5.37 2.92
CA ALA A 114 -11.51 -5.33 4.34
C ALA A 114 -12.76 -5.20 5.22
N LYS A 115 -13.67 -4.27 4.87
CA LYS A 115 -14.94 -4.05 5.56
C LYS A 115 -15.80 -5.31 5.52
N ARG A 116 -15.86 -6.01 4.39
CA ARG A 116 -16.61 -7.26 4.25
C ARG A 116 -16.11 -8.35 5.20
N ARG A 117 -14.80 -8.45 5.41
CA ARG A 117 -14.17 -9.44 6.33
C ARG A 117 -14.31 -9.08 7.80
N ALA A 118 -14.30 -7.78 8.09
CA ALA A 118 -14.40 -7.22 9.43
C ALA A 118 -15.58 -6.23 9.51
N SER A 119 -16.82 -6.71 9.43
CA SER A 119 -18.01 -5.86 9.30
C SER A 119 -18.23 -4.88 10.46
N ARG A 120 -17.69 -5.18 11.64
CA ARG A 120 -17.77 -4.30 12.83
C ARG A 120 -16.62 -3.31 12.92
N SER A 121 -15.57 -3.53 12.14
CA SER A 121 -14.45 -2.61 12.05
C SER A 121 -14.82 -1.45 11.15
N SER A 122 -14.43 -0.24 11.54
CA SER A 122 -14.43 0.92 10.65
C SER A 122 -13.19 0.85 9.78
N ILE A 123 -13.35 0.96 8.48
CA ILE A 123 -12.24 1.04 7.51
C ILE A 123 -12.16 2.48 7.05
N VAL A 124 -10.94 2.98 6.87
CA VAL A 124 -10.67 4.31 6.35
C VAL A 124 -9.80 4.26 5.12
N LEU A 125 -9.95 5.26 4.25
CA LEU A 125 -8.96 5.55 3.24
C LEU A 125 -8.03 6.65 3.75
N ILE A 126 -6.74 6.39 3.64
CA ILE A 126 -5.67 7.33 3.94
C ILE A 126 -5.15 7.83 2.61
N GLN A 127 -5.18 9.14 2.44
CA GLN A 127 -4.58 9.85 1.33
C GLN A 127 -3.24 10.41 1.79
N ILE A 128 -2.24 10.32 0.92
CA ILE A 128 -0.97 11.02 1.04
C ILE A 128 -0.89 12.06 -0.06
N THR A 129 -0.47 13.26 0.30
CA THR A 129 -0.06 14.29 -0.66
C THR A 129 1.42 14.60 -0.45
N ILE A 130 2.19 14.54 -1.54
CA ILE A 130 3.63 14.83 -1.57
C ILE A 130 3.85 15.96 -2.58
N PRO A 131 4.52 17.07 -2.20
CA PRO A 131 4.85 18.11 -3.16
C PRO A 131 5.76 17.58 -4.27
N VAL A 132 5.41 17.87 -5.52
CA VAL A 132 6.19 17.42 -6.70
C VAL A 132 7.62 17.95 -6.65
N ASP A 133 7.81 19.19 -6.21
CA ASP A 133 9.15 19.79 -6.05
C ASP A 133 10.05 19.01 -5.10
N GLU A 134 9.51 18.32 -4.08
CA GLU A 134 10.32 17.47 -3.19
C GLU A 134 10.68 16.14 -3.85
N ILE A 135 9.82 15.62 -4.72
CA ILE A 135 10.13 14.43 -5.53
C ILE A 135 11.21 14.77 -6.56
N ASP A 136 11.11 15.92 -7.23
CA ASP A 136 12.05 16.36 -8.27
C ASP A 136 13.45 16.68 -7.74
N LYS A 137 13.59 16.89 -6.42
CA LYS A 137 14.89 17.06 -5.75
C LYS A 137 15.60 15.74 -5.48
N LEU A 138 14.89 14.61 -5.52
CA LEU A 138 15.51 13.31 -5.27
C LEU A 138 16.44 12.95 -6.44
N PRO A 139 17.61 12.36 -6.16
CA PRO A 139 18.46 11.82 -7.22
C PRO A 139 17.74 10.71 -8.02
N ASP A 140 18.02 10.62 -9.32
CA ASP A 140 17.44 9.59 -10.20
C ASP A 140 17.67 8.16 -9.68
N GLU A 141 18.80 7.92 -9.00
CA GLU A 141 19.12 6.64 -8.38
C GLU A 141 18.24 6.27 -7.18
N GLU A 142 17.55 7.25 -6.57
CA GLU A 142 16.65 7.04 -5.43
C GLU A 142 15.19 6.82 -5.84
N VAL A 143 14.86 7.02 -7.11
CA VAL A 143 13.50 6.87 -7.62
C VAL A 143 13.47 5.87 -8.76
N LEU A 144 12.75 4.75 -8.56
CA LEU A 144 12.52 3.79 -9.64
C LEU A 144 11.06 3.81 -10.07
N SER A 145 10.76 4.52 -11.16
CA SER A 145 9.40 4.68 -11.66
C SER A 145 9.16 3.94 -12.97
N GLY A 146 7.88 3.85 -13.37
CA GLY A 146 7.47 3.31 -14.66
C GLY A 146 7.66 1.80 -14.83
N LEU A 147 7.84 1.04 -13.75
CA LEU A 147 8.01 -0.41 -13.84
C LEU A 147 6.70 -1.10 -14.22
N HIS A 148 6.60 -1.59 -15.45
CA HIS A 148 5.42 -2.29 -15.93
C HIS A 148 5.60 -3.81 -15.85
N TRP A 149 4.51 -4.56 -15.65
CA TRP A 149 4.58 -6.02 -15.46
C TRP A 149 5.16 -6.82 -16.64
N THR A 150 5.20 -6.21 -17.82
CA THR A 150 5.86 -6.81 -19.00
C THR A 150 7.37 -6.72 -18.95
N ASP A 151 7.91 -5.80 -18.15
CA ASP A 151 9.32 -5.47 -18.11
C ASP A 151 10.10 -6.55 -17.36
N LEU A 152 11.28 -6.89 -17.89
CA LEU A 152 12.13 -7.90 -17.26
C LEU A 152 12.57 -7.46 -15.86
N LEU A 153 12.90 -6.18 -15.69
CA LEU A 153 13.33 -5.63 -14.41
C LEU A 153 12.22 -5.75 -13.34
N TRP A 154 10.97 -5.39 -13.68
CA TRP A 154 9.84 -5.57 -12.77
C TRP A 154 9.69 -7.02 -12.36
N LYS A 155 9.74 -7.96 -13.32
CA LYS A 155 9.62 -9.40 -13.04
C LYS A 155 10.73 -9.90 -12.13
N GLN A 156 11.97 -9.47 -12.37
CA GLN A 156 13.12 -9.82 -11.53
C GLN A 156 12.95 -9.32 -10.10
N LEU A 157 12.57 -8.05 -9.93
CA LEU A 157 12.33 -7.46 -8.61
C LEU A 157 11.21 -8.18 -7.86
N VAL A 158 10.06 -8.39 -8.50
CA VAL A 158 8.92 -9.08 -7.88
C VAL A 158 9.24 -10.52 -7.55
N TRP A 159 9.84 -11.26 -8.48
CA TRP A 159 10.19 -12.67 -8.26
C TRP A 159 11.15 -12.83 -7.08
N SER A 160 12.26 -12.09 -7.06
CA SER A 160 13.24 -12.17 -5.97
C SER A 160 12.66 -11.68 -4.63
N SER A 161 11.91 -10.56 -4.63
CA SER A 161 11.32 -10.00 -3.41
C SER A 161 10.27 -10.93 -2.81
N ARG A 162 9.31 -11.42 -3.61
CA ARG A 162 8.25 -12.32 -3.14
C ARG A 162 8.79 -13.66 -2.62
N ARG A 163 9.98 -14.07 -3.05
CA ARG A 163 10.69 -15.26 -2.57
C ARG A 163 11.51 -15.01 -1.31
N GLY A 164 11.63 -13.76 -0.86
CA GLY A 164 12.50 -13.39 0.24
C GLY A 164 13.96 -13.70 -0.07
N GLU A 165 14.38 -13.50 -1.31
CA GLU A 165 15.77 -13.65 -1.72
C GLU A 165 16.53 -12.32 -1.53
N ILE A 166 17.82 -12.44 -1.21
CA ILE A 166 18.70 -11.28 -1.18
C ILE A 166 18.95 -10.86 -2.63
N MET A 167 18.57 -9.63 -2.98
CA MET A 167 18.83 -9.06 -4.30
C MET A 167 20.33 -9.13 -4.64
N SER A 168 20.66 -9.85 -5.70
CA SER A 168 22.02 -10.07 -6.19
C SER A 168 22.33 -9.24 -7.43
N GLY A 169 23.62 -9.00 -7.69
CA GLY A 169 24.09 -8.31 -8.89
C GLY A 169 23.49 -6.91 -9.03
N ASP A 170 23.04 -6.58 -10.24
CA ASP A 170 22.53 -5.26 -10.60
C ASP A 170 21.24 -4.87 -9.87
N LEU A 171 20.50 -5.84 -9.30
CA LEU A 171 19.28 -5.55 -8.55
C LEU A 171 19.57 -4.95 -7.18
N ARG A 172 20.79 -5.12 -6.65
CA ARG A 172 21.16 -4.64 -5.30
C ARG A 172 20.99 -3.14 -5.13
N LYS A 173 21.19 -2.37 -6.21
CA LYS A 173 21.03 -0.91 -6.20
C LYS A 173 19.60 -0.47 -5.87
N TYR A 174 18.62 -1.34 -6.05
CA TYR A 174 17.21 -1.03 -5.78
C TYR A 174 16.77 -1.31 -4.33
N ARG A 175 17.67 -1.81 -3.46
CA ARG A 175 17.31 -2.16 -2.08
C ARG A 175 17.03 -0.95 -1.18
N GLY A 176 17.63 0.20 -1.47
CA GLY A 176 17.58 1.41 -0.65
C GLY A 176 17.10 2.63 -1.43
N VAL A 177 16.37 2.43 -2.53
CA VAL A 177 15.71 3.54 -3.23
C VAL A 177 14.62 4.10 -2.33
N THR A 178 14.39 5.41 -2.39
CA THR A 178 13.38 6.11 -1.59
C THR A 178 11.99 5.59 -1.94
N PHE A 179 11.64 5.51 -3.23
CA PHE A 179 10.42 4.83 -3.63
C PHE A 179 10.46 4.18 -5.01
N ILE A 180 9.56 3.22 -5.20
CA ILE A 180 9.35 2.48 -6.44
C ILE A 180 7.90 2.67 -6.89
N ILE A 181 7.69 3.06 -8.15
CA ILE A 181 6.37 3.08 -8.79
C ILE A 181 6.34 1.97 -9.83
N GLY A 182 5.43 1.02 -9.64
CA GLY A 182 5.30 -0.08 -10.58
C GLY A 182 3.97 -0.83 -10.49
N THR A 183 3.75 -1.74 -11.42
CA THR A 183 2.55 -2.58 -11.42
C THR A 183 2.46 -3.41 -10.14
N LYS A 184 1.24 -3.53 -9.59
CA LYS A 184 0.95 -4.36 -8.41
C LYS A 184 0.85 -5.83 -8.78
N ALA A 185 1.59 -6.68 -8.07
CA ALA A 185 1.54 -8.11 -8.31
C ALA A 185 0.36 -8.76 -7.57
N ARG A 186 -0.03 -9.94 -8.03
CA ARG A 186 -1.11 -10.76 -7.46
C ARG A 186 -0.55 -12.14 -7.14
N LEU A 187 -1.21 -12.82 -6.21
CA LEU A 187 -0.96 -14.17 -5.73
C LEU A 187 -0.09 -14.17 -4.47
N PRO A 188 -0.27 -15.17 -3.59
CA PRO A 188 0.56 -15.30 -2.40
C PRO A 188 2.02 -15.58 -2.77
N ASN A 189 2.94 -15.18 -1.88
CA ASN A 189 4.39 -15.45 -2.00
C ASN A 189 4.72 -16.91 -2.35
N ALA A 190 3.96 -17.87 -1.81
CA ALA A 190 4.14 -19.30 -2.08
C ALA A 190 3.91 -19.70 -3.56
N ALA A 191 3.21 -18.88 -4.36
CA ALA A 191 3.12 -19.08 -5.80
C ALA A 191 4.44 -18.74 -6.50
N TYR A 192 5.08 -17.63 -6.11
CA TYR A 192 6.37 -17.19 -6.65
C TYR A 192 7.53 -18.12 -6.26
N SER A 193 7.49 -18.70 -5.05
CA SER A 193 8.48 -19.71 -4.63
C SER A 193 8.47 -20.99 -5.48
N LYS A 194 7.38 -21.25 -6.22
CA LYS A 194 7.26 -22.42 -7.10
C LYS A 194 7.69 -22.13 -8.55
N MET A 195 7.92 -20.86 -8.89
CA MET A 195 8.39 -20.47 -10.22
C MET A 195 9.89 -20.75 -10.33
N GLU A 196 10.32 -21.19 -11.51
CA GLU A 196 11.72 -21.48 -11.81
C GLU A 196 12.48 -20.21 -12.21
N SER A 197 11.78 -19.25 -12.83
CA SER A 197 12.37 -18.01 -13.29
C SER A 197 11.42 -16.81 -13.22
N PRO A 198 11.94 -15.57 -13.24
CA PRO A 198 11.12 -14.36 -13.43
C PRO A 198 10.24 -14.41 -14.69
N GLY A 199 10.66 -15.17 -15.72
CA GLY A 199 9.92 -15.34 -16.96
C GLY A 199 8.58 -16.06 -16.78
N ASP A 200 8.41 -16.80 -15.68
CA ASP A 200 7.17 -17.52 -15.36
C ASP A 200 6.05 -16.59 -14.88
N ILE A 201 6.39 -15.34 -14.52
CA ILE A 201 5.38 -14.34 -14.15
C ILE A 201 4.60 -13.93 -15.41
N LYS A 202 3.32 -14.33 -15.45
CA LYS A 202 2.37 -14.02 -16.52
C LYS A 202 1.26 -13.08 -16.01
N LYS A 203 0.35 -12.73 -16.91
CA LYS A 203 -0.77 -11.80 -16.65
C LYS A 203 -1.63 -12.19 -15.44
N ASP A 204 -1.79 -13.49 -15.17
CA ASP A 204 -2.54 -13.98 -14.01
C ASP A 204 -1.83 -13.71 -12.66
N CYS A 205 -0.54 -13.37 -12.68
CA CYS A 205 0.24 -12.94 -11.52
C CYS A 205 0.19 -11.42 -11.30
N VAL A 206 -0.63 -10.71 -12.07
CA VAL A 206 -0.76 -9.24 -12.02
C VAL A 206 -2.10 -8.88 -11.39
N TYR A 207 -2.11 -7.85 -10.56
CA TYR A 207 -3.34 -7.32 -9.98
C TYR A 207 -4.09 -6.52 -11.04
N MET A 208 -4.97 -7.21 -11.75
CA MET A 208 -5.82 -6.61 -12.77
C MET A 208 -7.06 -6.03 -12.11
N VAL A 209 -7.30 -4.74 -12.35
CA VAL A 209 -8.54 -4.08 -11.93
C VAL A 209 -9.52 -4.22 -13.10
N THR A 210 -10.80 -4.49 -12.83
CA THR A 210 -11.82 -4.82 -13.85
C THR A 210 -11.95 -3.72 -14.91
N GLU A 211 -12.69 -3.97 -16.01
CA GLU A 211 -12.94 -3.03 -17.14
C GLU A 211 -13.45 -1.61 -16.79
N LYS A 212 -13.69 -1.33 -15.50
CA LYS A 212 -14.06 0.00 -14.99
C LYS A 212 -12.90 1.02 -14.97
N PHE A 213 -11.65 0.61 -15.22
CA PHE A 213 -10.47 1.47 -15.06
C PHE A 213 -9.72 1.70 -16.36
N GLU A 214 -9.20 2.92 -16.56
CA GLU A 214 -8.41 3.31 -17.73
C GLU A 214 -7.14 2.46 -17.90
N SER A 215 -6.51 2.07 -16.78
CA SER A 215 -5.45 1.07 -16.76
C SER A 215 -6.00 -0.30 -16.32
N PRO A 216 -5.76 -1.37 -17.09
CA PRO A 216 -6.24 -2.70 -16.70
C PRO A 216 -5.41 -3.31 -15.55
N SER A 217 -4.23 -2.77 -15.23
CA SER A 217 -3.38 -3.23 -14.12
C SER A 217 -3.17 -2.14 -13.09
N ALA A 218 -3.37 -2.46 -11.80
CA ALA A 218 -3.15 -1.50 -10.72
C ALA A 218 -1.68 -1.12 -10.61
N ILE A 219 -1.41 0.15 -10.33
CA ILE A 219 -0.09 0.65 -9.95
C ILE A 219 0.00 0.68 -8.42
N GLN A 220 1.23 0.57 -7.91
CA GLN A 220 1.52 0.83 -6.51
C GLN A 220 2.79 1.66 -6.37
N TRP A 221 2.79 2.47 -5.33
CA TRP A 221 3.93 3.22 -4.84
C TRP A 221 4.43 2.49 -3.60
N MET A 222 5.67 2.00 -3.66
CA MET A 222 6.35 1.39 -2.53
C MET A 222 7.38 2.37 -1.99
N PHE A 223 7.26 2.72 -0.72
CA PHE A 223 8.27 3.49 -0.01
C PHE A 223 9.08 2.55 0.88
N SER A 224 10.39 2.63 0.74
CA SER A 224 11.35 1.86 1.53
C SER A 224 11.45 2.39 2.98
N ALA A 225 12.47 1.97 3.72
CA ALA A 225 12.74 2.56 5.03
C ALA A 225 13.18 4.03 4.88
N GLU A 226 13.97 4.31 3.85
CA GLU A 226 14.39 5.65 3.44
C GLU A 226 13.18 6.47 2.95
N GLY A 227 12.29 5.84 2.18
CA GLY A 227 11.04 6.45 1.75
C GLY A 227 10.07 6.82 2.88
N GLU A 228 10.12 6.10 4.01
CA GLU A 228 9.34 6.44 5.19
C GLU A 228 9.81 7.74 5.85
N GLU A 229 11.12 7.97 5.90
CA GLU A 229 11.70 9.23 6.39
C GLU A 229 11.30 10.38 5.46
N PHE A 230 11.44 10.19 4.15
CA PHE A 230 10.97 11.15 3.15
C PHE A 230 9.48 11.49 3.31
N LEU A 231 8.62 10.49 3.51
CA LEU A 231 7.19 10.70 3.74
C LEU A 231 6.89 11.42 5.06
N ARG A 232 7.71 11.24 6.09
CA ARG A 232 7.55 11.94 7.36
C ARG A 232 7.89 13.42 7.22
N ASP A 233 8.93 13.73 6.46
CA ASP A 233 9.46 15.09 6.33
C ASP A 233 8.67 15.92 5.31
N HIS A 234 8.16 15.28 4.25
CA HIS A 234 7.55 15.96 3.11
C HIS A 234 6.11 15.54 2.81
N GLY A 235 5.65 14.42 3.37
CA GLY A 235 4.31 13.92 3.14
C GLY A 235 3.28 14.54 4.08
N SER A 236 2.08 14.76 3.56
CA SER A 236 0.90 15.12 4.35
C SER A 236 -0.16 14.03 4.25
N PHE A 237 -0.82 13.72 5.36
CA PHE A 237 -1.73 12.58 5.49
C PHE A 237 -3.13 13.05 5.82
N LYS A 238 -4.13 12.51 5.14
CA LYS A 238 -5.55 12.81 5.37
C LYS A 238 -6.39 11.54 5.36
N VAL A 239 -7.35 11.46 6.29
CA VAL A 239 -8.43 10.45 6.20
C VAL A 239 -9.53 11.00 5.31
N VAL A 240 -9.80 10.33 4.17
CA VAL A 240 -10.71 10.85 3.14
C VAL A 240 -12.06 10.15 3.06
N SER A 241 -12.19 8.94 3.60
CA SER A 241 -13.47 8.21 3.62
C SER A 241 -13.54 7.19 4.74
N TYR A 242 -14.78 6.81 5.11
CA TYR A 242 -15.10 5.78 6.08
C TYR A 242 -16.05 4.74 5.46
N PHE A 243 -15.77 3.46 5.70
CA PHE A 243 -16.64 2.32 5.37
C PHE A 243 -17.07 1.55 6.61
#